data_AF-A0A1H3D401-F1
#
_entry.id   AF-A0A1H3D401-F1
#
_cell.length_a   1.000
_cell.length_b   1.000
_cell.length_c   1.000
_cell.angle_alpha   90.00
_cell.angle_beta   90.00
_cell.angle_gamma   90.00
#
_symmetry.space_group_name_H-M   'P 1'
#
loop_
_entity.id
_entity.type
_entity.pdbx_description
1 polymer ?
#
loop_
_entity_poly.entity_id
_entity_poly.type
_entity_poly.pdbx_seq_one_letter_code
_entity_poly.pdbx_strand_id
1 'polypeptide(L)'
;MKLTEDETIKILISHLEKNGWKIESYCLGQTRGCDIVSVKDDEKLYIEVKGARANDDSPTKRRTFFDSGQIKTHFGKAIVKILDDKYRHPKSNFAIAHPDDFEIKRAIGNLTPFLKGLGIRHFWVSINGNVEED
;
A
#
# COMPACT_ATOMS: atom_id res chain seq x y z
N MET A 1 11.13 1.29 -14.35
CA MET A 1 11.19 2.38 -13.34
C MET A 1 10.51 1.85 -12.09
N LYS A 2 11.07 2.08 -10.90
CA LYS A 2 10.51 1.60 -9.63
C LYS A 2 9.72 2.72 -8.95
N LEU A 3 8.52 2.40 -8.47
CA LEU A 3 7.63 3.37 -7.83
C LEU A 3 8.07 3.69 -6.40
N THR A 4 7.96 4.96 -6.01
CA THR A 4 7.96 5.37 -4.60
C THR A 4 6.61 5.06 -3.94
N GLU A 5 6.51 5.27 -2.63
CA GLU A 5 5.24 5.16 -1.91
C GLU A 5 4.24 6.21 -2.43
N ASP A 6 4.64 7.48 -2.57
CA ASP A 6 3.80 8.55 -3.10
C ASP A 6 3.28 8.29 -4.52
N GLU A 7 4.14 7.77 -5.41
CA GLU A 7 3.75 7.42 -6.77
C GLU A 7 2.73 6.27 -6.77
N THR A 8 2.93 5.28 -5.91
CA THR A 8 2.03 4.14 -5.73
C THR A 8 0.67 4.61 -5.19
N ILE A 9 0.67 5.51 -4.19
CA ILE A 9 -0.54 6.12 -3.63
C ILE A 9 -1.34 6.84 -4.71
N LYS A 10 -0.69 7.69 -5.51
CA LYS A 10 -1.36 8.46 -6.58
C LYS A 10 -1.99 7.57 -7.64
N ILE A 11 -1.30 6.50 -8.04
CA ILE A 11 -1.83 5.54 -9.01
C ILE A 11 -3.03 4.80 -8.41
N LEU A 12 -2.92 4.33 -7.17
CA LEU A 12 -3.99 3.60 -6.51
C LEU A 12 -5.22 4.49 -6.27
N ILE A 13 -5.03 5.75 -5.86
CA ILE A 13 -6.12 6.74 -5.78
C ILE A 13 -6.86 6.85 -7.12
N SER A 14 -6.12 7.03 -8.21
CA SER A 14 -6.72 7.15 -9.54
C SER A 14 -7.52 5.90 -9.94
N HIS A 15 -7.05 4.72 -9.55
CA HIS A 15 -7.77 3.47 -9.75
C HIS A 15 -9.03 3.39 -8.88
N LEU A 16 -8.94 3.72 -7.59
CA LEU A 16 -10.05 3.70 -6.65
C LEU A 16 -11.17 4.65 -7.10
N GLU A 17 -10.83 5.88 -7.48
CA GLU A 17 -11.78 6.89 -7.98
C GLU A 17 -12.51 6.42 -9.25
N LYS A 18 -11.78 5.83 -10.21
CA LYS A 18 -12.38 5.23 -11.41
C LYS A 18 -13.34 4.09 -11.10
N ASN A 19 -13.17 3.42 -9.96
CA ASN A 19 -14.02 2.34 -9.49
C ASN A 19 -15.10 2.82 -8.48
N GLY A 20 -15.34 4.13 -8.41
CA GLY A 20 -16.44 4.73 -7.66
C GLY A 20 -16.15 4.94 -6.18
N TRP A 21 -14.90 4.78 -5.73
CA TRP A 21 -14.50 5.19 -4.39
C TRP A 21 -14.26 6.70 -4.34
N LYS A 22 -14.67 7.32 -3.24
CA LYS A 22 -14.29 8.69 -2.89
C LYS A 22 -13.13 8.65 -1.91
N ILE A 23 -12.06 9.40 -2.18
CA ILE A 23 -10.94 9.53 -1.24
C ILE A 23 -11.33 10.50 -0.12
N GLU A 24 -11.36 10.00 1.12
CA GLU A 24 -11.63 10.81 2.30
C GLU A 24 -10.35 11.49 2.80
N SER A 25 -9.23 10.76 2.83
CA SER A 25 -7.92 11.31 3.14
C SER A 25 -6.79 10.45 2.56
N TYR A 26 -5.60 11.01 2.43
CA TYR A 26 -4.38 10.31 2.04
C TYR A 26 -3.14 11.03 2.59
N CYS A 27 -2.05 10.29 2.75
CA CYS A 27 -0.75 10.83 3.17
C CYS A 27 0.23 10.84 2.00
N LEU A 28 1.02 11.91 1.85
CA LEU A 28 2.19 11.98 0.97
C LEU A 28 3.40 12.51 1.75
N GLY A 29 4.60 12.21 1.26
CA GLY A 29 5.84 12.70 1.86
C GLY A 29 6.02 12.27 3.32
N GLN A 30 6.10 13.23 4.25
CA GLN A 30 6.30 12.99 5.69
C GLN A 30 5.02 13.09 6.54
N THR A 31 3.86 13.19 5.89
CA THR A 31 2.57 13.22 6.61
C THR A 31 2.28 11.86 7.25
N ARG A 32 1.59 11.86 8.39
CA ARG A 32 1.34 10.65 9.18
C ARG A 32 -0.15 10.31 9.19
N GLY A 33 -0.47 9.03 9.14
CA GLY A 33 -1.83 8.54 9.16
C GLY A 33 -1.92 7.13 8.60
N CYS A 34 -3.12 6.75 8.17
CA CYS A 34 -3.28 5.70 7.18
C CYS A 34 -2.98 6.31 5.81
N ASP A 35 -2.30 5.56 4.93
CA ASP A 35 -1.81 6.12 3.67
C ASP A 35 -2.96 6.53 2.74
N ILE A 36 -4.04 5.74 2.68
CA ILE A 36 -5.29 6.10 1.98
C ILE A 36 -6.49 5.67 2.82
N VAL A 37 -7.45 6.57 2.98
CA VAL A 37 -8.79 6.27 3.48
C VAL A 37 -9.80 6.61 2.39
N SER A 38 -10.58 5.63 1.97
CA SER A 38 -11.58 5.79 0.91
C SER A 38 -12.95 5.26 1.34
N VAL A 39 -14.00 5.79 0.75
CA VAL A 39 -15.39 5.43 1.03
C VAL A 39 -16.15 5.14 -0.26
N LYS A 40 -17.01 4.13 -0.23
CA LYS A 40 -17.93 3.80 -1.31
C LYS A 40 -19.21 3.26 -0.68
N ASP A 41 -20.32 3.94 -0.92
CA ASP A 41 -21.59 3.69 -0.23
C ASP A 41 -21.38 3.70 1.31
N ASP A 42 -21.75 2.62 2.01
CA ASP A 42 -21.53 2.44 3.45
C ASP A 42 -20.19 1.76 3.80
N GLU A 43 -19.36 1.45 2.80
CA GLU A 43 -18.05 0.83 2.99
C GLU A 43 -16.94 1.86 3.17
N LYS A 44 -16.07 1.60 4.14
CA LYS A 44 -14.85 2.38 4.37
C LYS A 44 -13.63 1.48 4.25
N LEU A 45 -12.67 1.88 3.43
CA LEU A 45 -11.46 1.13 3.12
C LEU A 45 -10.22 1.91 3.57
N TYR A 46 -9.45 1.30 4.47
CA TYR A 46 -8.15 1.77 4.94
C TYR A 46 -7.05 1.01 4.22
N ILE A 47 -6.06 1.71 3.68
CA ILE A 47 -4.99 1.11 2.89
C ILE A 47 -3.65 1.61 3.41
N GLU A 48 -2.77 0.67 3.75
CA GLU A 48 -1.35 0.94 3.92
C GLU A 48 -0.63 0.67 2.59
N VAL A 49 0.12 1.62 2.09
CA VAL A 49 0.82 1.56 0.81
C VAL A 49 2.32 1.52 1.07
N LYS A 50 3.07 0.78 0.26
CA LYS A 50 4.54 0.78 0.32
C LYS A 50 5.12 1.12 -1.04
N GLY A 51 6.38 1.57 -1.07
CA GLY A 51 7.15 1.80 -2.29
C GLY A 51 8.17 0.70 -2.57
N ALA A 52 8.68 0.66 -3.79
CA ALA A 52 9.85 -0.16 -4.19
C ALA A 52 11.17 0.60 -4.01
N ARG A 53 11.08 1.91 -3.79
CA ARG A 53 12.18 2.80 -3.43
C ARG A 53 11.66 3.91 -2.51
N ALA A 54 12.58 4.65 -1.92
CA ALA A 54 12.27 5.85 -1.15
C ALA A 54 11.91 7.03 -2.06
N ASN A 55 11.13 7.98 -1.52
CA ASN A 55 10.94 9.31 -2.13
C ASN A 55 12.28 10.06 -2.24
N ASP A 56 12.39 10.92 -3.25
CA ASP A 56 13.61 11.66 -3.60
C ASP A 56 13.99 12.72 -2.55
N ASP A 57 13.01 13.22 -1.79
CA ASP A 57 13.14 14.19 -0.71
C ASP A 57 13.46 13.57 0.66
N SER A 58 13.69 12.25 0.71
CA SER A 58 13.96 11.54 1.95
C SER A 58 15.21 12.09 2.66
N PRO A 59 15.15 12.39 3.97
CA PRO A 59 16.23 13.06 4.73
C PRO A 59 17.48 12.20 4.95
N THR A 60 17.50 10.97 4.46
CA THR A 60 18.60 10.02 4.64
C THR A 60 19.15 9.61 3.28
N LYS A 61 20.49 9.55 3.16
CA LYS A 61 21.21 9.07 1.97
C LYS A 61 20.82 7.60 1.75
N ARG A 62 20.02 7.32 0.71
CA ARG A 62 19.43 5.99 0.49
C ARG A 62 19.99 5.32 -0.75
N ARG A 63 20.01 3.99 -0.70
CA ARG A 63 20.22 3.12 -1.86
C ARG A 63 19.11 3.40 -2.87
N THR A 64 19.41 3.28 -4.16
CA THR A 64 18.48 3.62 -5.24
C THR A 64 17.16 2.85 -5.15
N PHE A 65 17.21 1.59 -4.69
CA PHE A 65 16.07 0.68 -4.56
C PHE A 65 16.13 -0.12 -3.25
N PHE A 66 14.98 -0.63 -2.78
CA PHE A 66 14.94 -1.51 -1.62
C PHE A 66 15.45 -2.93 -1.94
N ASP A 67 16.27 -3.48 -1.04
CA ASP A 67 16.64 -4.89 -1.07
C ASP A 67 15.59 -5.78 -0.40
N SER A 68 15.76 -7.10 -0.50
CA SER A 68 14.82 -8.07 0.10
C SER A 68 14.63 -7.91 1.61
N GLY A 69 15.65 -7.44 2.35
CA GLY A 69 15.55 -7.20 3.78
C GLY A 69 14.68 -5.99 4.10
N GLN A 70 14.86 -4.90 3.35
CA GLN A 70 14.02 -3.71 3.45
C GLN A 70 12.57 -4.01 3.04
N ILE A 71 12.36 -4.76 1.96
CA ILE A 71 11.02 -5.16 1.50
C ILE A 71 10.30 -5.95 2.60
N LYS A 72 10.94 -6.97 3.18
CA LYS A 72 10.34 -7.77 4.27
C LYS A 72 10.09 -6.95 5.53
N THR A 73 10.99 -6.04 5.87
CA THR A 73 10.82 -5.12 7.00
C THR A 73 9.61 -4.22 6.80
N HIS A 74 9.46 -3.65 5.61
CA HIS A 74 8.35 -2.77 5.26
C HIS A 74 7.02 -3.53 5.21
N PHE A 75 7.01 -4.75 4.66
CA PHE A 75 5.85 -5.63 4.66
C PHE A 75 5.38 -5.96 6.09
N GLY A 76 6.30 -6.36 6.97
CA GLY A 76 5.97 -6.65 8.38
C GLY A 76 5.41 -5.43 9.11
N LYS A 77 5.97 -4.23 8.87
CA LYS A 77 5.44 -2.97 9.41
C LYS A 77 4.04 -2.67 8.90
N ALA A 78 3.78 -2.90 7.62
CA ALA A 78 2.46 -2.69 7.02
C ALA A 78 1.40 -3.62 7.65
N ILE A 79 1.75 -4.88 7.90
CA ILE A 79 0.87 -5.83 8.59
C ILE A 79 0.53 -5.34 10.01
N VAL A 80 1.53 -4.95 10.80
CA VAL A 80 1.29 -4.48 12.18
C VAL A 80 0.39 -3.25 12.16
N LYS A 81 0.67 -2.29 11.28
CA LYS A 81 -0.10 -1.06 11.18
C LYS A 81 -1.55 -1.31 10.75
N ILE A 82 -1.77 -2.10 9.71
CA ILE A 82 -3.13 -2.34 9.22
C ILE A 82 -3.96 -3.15 10.23
N LEU A 83 -3.33 -4.04 11.02
CA LEU A 83 -4.01 -4.76 12.10
C LEU A 83 -4.39 -3.82 13.26
N ASP A 84 -3.57 -2.81 13.56
CA ASP A 84 -3.90 -1.77 14.53
C ASP A 84 -5.05 -0.87 14.03
N ASP A 85 -5.03 -0.48 12.74
CA ASP A 85 -6.17 0.21 12.11
C ASP A 85 -7.44 -0.66 12.13
N LYS A 86 -7.31 -1.98 11.94
CA LYS A 86 -8.41 -2.94 12.04
C LYS A 86 -8.99 -3.07 13.43
N TYR A 87 -8.15 -3.11 14.45
CA TYR A 87 -8.62 -3.07 15.84
C TYR A 87 -9.41 -1.80 16.15
N ARG A 88 -8.95 -0.64 15.65
CA ARG A 88 -9.60 0.66 15.85
C ARG A 88 -10.89 0.84 15.03
N HIS A 89 -11.02 0.13 13.91
CA HIS A 89 -12.14 0.27 12.96
C HIS A 89 -12.75 -1.09 12.55
N PRO A 90 -13.29 -1.89 13.48
CA PRO A 90 -13.60 -3.31 13.25
C PRO A 90 -14.69 -3.60 12.20
N LYS A 91 -15.45 -2.59 11.77
CA LYS A 91 -16.49 -2.70 10.74
C LYS A 91 -16.04 -2.24 9.35
N SER A 92 -14.78 -1.83 9.21
CA SER A 92 -14.23 -1.32 7.96
C SER A 92 -13.51 -2.42 7.16
N ASN A 93 -13.19 -2.09 5.92
CA ASN A 93 -12.36 -2.91 5.03
C ASN A 93 -10.91 -2.44 5.11
N PHE A 94 -9.98 -3.36 4.87
CA PHE A 94 -8.54 -3.13 5.02
C PHE A 94 -7.77 -3.68 3.84
N ALA A 95 -6.74 -2.96 3.42
CA ALA A 95 -5.83 -3.43 2.38
C ALA A 95 -4.38 -3.03 2.65
N ILE A 96 -3.48 -3.78 2.03
CA ILE A 96 -2.08 -3.38 1.84
C ILE A 96 -1.82 -3.30 0.33
N ALA A 97 -1.08 -2.29 -0.11
CA ALA A 97 -0.69 -2.16 -1.52
C ALA A 97 0.83 -2.08 -1.69
N HIS A 98 1.33 -2.73 -2.74
CA HIS A 98 2.71 -2.65 -3.17
C HIS A 98 2.80 -2.38 -4.68
N PRO A 99 3.93 -1.83 -5.17
CA PRO A 99 4.22 -1.81 -6.58
C PRO A 99 4.24 -3.22 -7.14
N ASP A 100 3.69 -3.38 -8.35
CA ASP A 100 3.92 -4.57 -9.16
C ASP A 100 5.38 -4.56 -9.66
N ASP A 101 6.27 -5.02 -8.78
CA ASP A 101 7.71 -5.03 -8.99
C ASP A 101 8.27 -6.43 -8.76
N PHE A 102 9.15 -6.87 -9.66
CA PHE A 102 9.74 -8.20 -9.64
C PHE A 102 10.43 -8.54 -8.31
N GLU A 103 11.19 -7.61 -7.72
CA GLU A 103 11.92 -7.90 -6.47
C GLU A 103 10.98 -7.96 -5.27
N ILE A 104 9.90 -7.17 -5.28
CA ILE A 104 8.85 -7.26 -4.25
C ILE A 104 8.10 -8.59 -4.37
N LYS A 105 7.60 -8.93 -5.56
CA LYS A 105 6.91 -10.20 -5.82
C LYS A 105 7.79 -11.40 -5.45
N ARG A 106 9.08 -11.36 -5.79
CA ARG A 106 10.05 -12.38 -5.41
C ARG A 106 10.26 -12.49 -3.89
N ALA A 107 10.27 -11.36 -3.18
CA ALA A 107 10.56 -11.33 -1.75
C ALA A 107 9.37 -11.67 -0.85
N ILE A 108 8.15 -11.25 -1.22
CA ILE A 108 6.94 -11.36 -0.38
C ILE A 108 5.70 -11.84 -1.14
N GLY A 109 5.72 -12.01 -2.46
CA GLY A 109 4.52 -12.34 -3.24
C GLY A 109 3.92 -13.70 -2.90
N ASN A 110 4.72 -14.65 -2.41
CA ASN A 110 4.20 -15.92 -1.88
C ASN A 110 3.51 -15.77 -0.50
N LEU A 111 3.66 -14.62 0.16
CA LEU A 111 3.07 -14.32 1.47
C LEU A 111 1.78 -13.51 1.35
N THR A 112 1.62 -12.69 0.30
CA THR A 112 0.45 -11.80 0.15
C THR A 112 -0.90 -12.55 0.13
N PRO A 113 -1.05 -13.76 -0.44
CA PRO A 113 -2.32 -14.48 -0.41
C PRO A 113 -2.80 -14.83 1.01
N PHE A 114 -1.89 -14.92 1.98
CA PHE A 114 -2.25 -15.21 3.38
C PHE A 114 -2.90 -14.01 4.09
N LEU A 115 -2.80 -12.78 3.55
CA LEU A 115 -3.48 -11.60 4.08
C LEU A 115 -5.00 -11.74 4.04
N LYS A 116 -5.52 -12.49 3.06
CA LYS A 116 -6.95 -12.80 2.96
C LYS A 116 -7.49 -13.54 4.19
N GLY A 117 -6.69 -14.43 4.78
CA GLY A 117 -7.04 -15.12 6.03
C GLY A 117 -7.15 -14.17 7.23
N LEU A 118 -6.53 -13.00 7.16
CA LEU A 118 -6.64 -11.92 8.14
C LEU A 118 -7.75 -10.92 7.77
N GLY A 119 -8.50 -11.15 6.68
CA GLY A 119 -9.47 -10.21 6.14
C GLY A 119 -8.83 -8.88 5.72
N ILE A 120 -7.65 -8.95 5.09
CA ILE A 120 -6.92 -7.82 4.51
C ILE A 120 -6.74 -8.12 3.02
N ARG A 121 -7.20 -7.21 2.16
CA ARG A 121 -7.02 -7.28 0.70
C ARG A 121 -5.58 -6.91 0.34
N HIS A 122 -5.09 -7.37 -0.81
CA HIS A 122 -3.78 -6.98 -1.29
C HIS A 122 -3.86 -6.43 -2.71
N PHE A 123 -3.19 -5.30 -2.98
CA PHE A 123 -3.14 -4.68 -4.31
C PHE A 123 -1.72 -4.65 -4.86
N TRP A 124 -1.55 -5.14 -6.08
CA TRP A 124 -0.38 -4.91 -6.93
C TRP A 124 -0.63 -3.70 -7.82
N VAL A 125 0.20 -2.68 -7.69
CA VAL A 125 0.04 -1.40 -8.40
C VAL A 125 1.13 -1.27 -9.46
N SER A 126 0.75 -1.39 -10.72
CA SER A 126 1.66 -1.25 -11.85
C SER A 126 1.88 0.22 -12.23
N ILE A 127 3.08 0.53 -12.73
CA ILE A 127 3.45 1.86 -13.23
C ILE A 127 2.56 2.37 -14.37
N ASN A 128 1.91 1.47 -15.13
CA ASN A 128 1.00 1.84 -16.20
C ASN A 128 -0.43 2.18 -15.72
N GLY A 129 -0.68 2.15 -14.41
CA GLY A 129 -1.98 2.43 -13.82
C GLY A 129 -2.88 1.20 -13.64
N ASN A 130 -2.43 0.01 -14.03
CA ASN A 130 -3.15 -1.23 -13.74
C ASN A 130 -3.01 -1.56 -12.24
N VAL A 131 -4.10 -2.03 -11.65
CA VAL A 131 -4.12 -2.56 -10.28
C VAL A 131 -4.72 -3.95 -10.32
N GLU A 132 -4.00 -4.92 -9.77
CA GLU A 132 -4.44 -6.31 -9.59
C GLU A 132 -4.68 -6.56 -8.09
N GLU A 133 -5.69 -7.35 -7.77
CA GLU A 133 -6.03 -7.74 -6.40
C GLU A 133 -5.83 -9.25 -6.20
N ASP A 134 -5.19 -9.65 -5.09
CA ASP A 134 -5.02 -11.07 -4.68
C ASP A 134 -6.19 -11.59 -3.82
#